data_AF-A0A7W1N5F6-F1
#
_entry.id   AF-A0A7W1N5F6-F1
#
_cell.length_a   1.000
_cell.length_b   1.000
_cell.length_c   1.000
_cell.angle_alpha   90.00
_cell.angle_beta   90.00
_cell.angle_gamma   90.00
#
_symmetry.space_group_name_H-M   'P 1'
#
loop_
_entity.id
_entity.type
_entity.pdbx_description
1 polymer ?
#
loop_
_entity_poly.entity_id
_entity_poly.type
_entity_poly.pdbx_seq_one_letter_code
_entity_poly.pdbx_strand_id
1 'polypeptide(L)'
;MTSPHGAEGSYAMRVRAYSASHFDFDQHIEVTWPDASAIFVSEYTGGEDNRLYPITIHGEIRGMCESLEDAERRLSNAIAGVYPILALAGNAAVADPLALASYGLDISSPQPAIFYQTPVATRWFPPGGRRFDLEATFALICAIGQHPQSALLLRAVESYRRALGHWIPEQRLMAGEFLFVAAETLSRFLIESRAAVRGITPNNLARLHNTNPHVLRSRFLLDDVFGGNQPAMDAMNAASNGFEHGYMSVDDVRGLMESALEDSMQLVRRALIESSGLASEMSSRLLVEDYDEPRGLVPAIQFARGQIEATDPAHPPAIEMGAIDLEWSETSITPKLRADGSVDLSMGATMTAVSIPDGLKIDISGYGIRAANVVAKNDNSKA
;
A
#
# COMPACT_ATOMS: atom_id res chain seq x y z
N MET A 1 5.80 41.65 -20.56
CA MET A 1 6.83 40.66 -20.91
C MET A 1 6.10 39.34 -21.13
N THR A 2 5.80 39.04 -22.38
CA THR A 2 5.29 37.72 -22.80
C THR A 2 6.45 36.75 -22.69
N SER A 3 6.35 35.75 -21.81
CA SER A 3 7.27 34.61 -21.86
C SER A 3 7.25 34.04 -23.27
N PRO A 4 8.40 33.78 -23.90
CA PRO A 4 8.42 33.06 -25.16
C PRO A 4 7.74 31.71 -24.90
N HIS A 5 6.63 31.45 -25.59
CA HIS A 5 6.04 30.11 -25.59
C HIS A 5 7.12 29.15 -26.06
N GLY A 6 7.64 28.33 -25.15
CA GLY A 6 8.59 27.28 -25.47
C GLY A 6 7.95 26.35 -26.50
N ALA A 7 8.71 25.98 -27.53
CA ALA A 7 8.25 24.97 -28.46
C ALA A 7 7.97 23.68 -27.67
N GLU A 8 6.80 23.05 -27.88
CA GLU A 8 6.46 21.78 -27.25
C GLU A 8 7.56 20.74 -27.54
N GLY A 9 8.11 20.16 -26.49
CA GLY A 9 9.14 19.12 -26.55
C GLY A 9 8.58 17.78 -26.08
N SER A 10 9.23 16.68 -26.48
CA SER A 10 8.93 15.35 -25.95
C SER A 10 9.78 15.09 -24.72
N TYR A 11 9.14 14.73 -23.61
CA TYR A 11 9.78 14.51 -22.32
C TYR A 11 9.41 13.13 -21.75
N ALA A 12 10.27 12.63 -20.87
CA ALA A 12 10.03 11.43 -20.08
C ALA A 12 10.19 11.73 -18.59
N MET A 13 9.40 11.04 -17.77
CA MET A 13 9.54 10.99 -16.33
C MET A 13 9.57 9.53 -15.86
N ARG A 14 10.54 9.22 -15.01
CA ARG A 14 10.70 7.92 -14.38
C ARG A 14 10.41 8.02 -12.90
N VAL A 15 9.61 7.09 -12.39
CA VAL A 15 9.26 6.96 -10.98
C VAL A 15 9.41 5.51 -10.53
N ARG A 16 9.48 5.32 -9.22
CA ARG A 16 9.57 4.02 -8.57
C ARG A 16 8.74 3.98 -7.30
N ALA A 17 7.93 2.96 -7.12
CA ALA A 17 7.22 2.70 -5.87
C ALA A 17 7.58 1.33 -5.30
N TYR A 18 7.78 1.25 -3.99
CA TYR A 18 7.85 -0.03 -3.29
C TYR A 18 6.51 -0.76 -3.39
N SER A 19 6.53 -2.08 -3.56
CA SER A 19 5.30 -2.85 -3.70
C SER A 19 5.36 -4.20 -3.01
N ALA A 20 4.25 -4.61 -2.42
CA ALA A 20 4.01 -5.96 -1.92
C ALA A 20 3.39 -6.90 -2.97
N SER A 21 3.23 -6.44 -4.22
CA SER A 21 2.84 -7.25 -5.38
C SER A 21 3.71 -6.92 -6.60
N HIS A 22 3.75 -7.80 -7.59
CA HIS A 22 4.62 -7.64 -8.74
C HIS A 22 4.06 -8.21 -10.04
N PHE A 23 4.58 -7.74 -11.17
CA PHE A 23 4.42 -8.38 -12.47
C PHE A 23 5.38 -9.57 -12.59
N ASP A 24 5.21 -10.46 -13.56
CA ASP A 24 6.27 -11.41 -13.92
C ASP A 24 7.41 -10.69 -14.69
N PHE A 25 8.59 -11.32 -14.77
CA PHE A 25 9.84 -10.64 -15.16
C PHE A 25 9.78 -9.93 -16.53
N ASP A 26 9.11 -10.55 -17.50
CA ASP A 26 8.96 -10.02 -18.86
C ASP A 26 7.61 -9.33 -19.08
N GLN A 27 6.79 -9.21 -18.04
CA GLN A 27 5.48 -8.59 -18.11
C GLN A 27 5.55 -7.11 -17.77
N HIS A 28 4.71 -6.35 -18.45
CA HIS A 28 4.52 -4.94 -18.20
C HIS A 28 3.08 -4.56 -18.49
N ILE A 29 2.62 -3.47 -17.87
CA ILE A 29 1.39 -2.79 -18.25
C ILE A 29 1.78 -1.53 -19.03
N GLU A 30 1.18 -1.35 -20.20
CA GLU A 30 1.21 -0.09 -20.93
C GLU A 30 -0.10 0.67 -20.70
N VAL A 31 -0.02 1.94 -20.33
CA VAL A 31 -1.18 2.82 -20.15
C VAL A 31 -1.02 4.02 -21.07
N THR A 32 -2.06 4.33 -21.84
CA THR A 32 -2.05 5.44 -22.80
C THR A 32 -3.10 6.48 -22.41
N TRP A 33 -2.68 7.75 -22.44
CA TRP A 33 -3.52 8.93 -22.37
C TRP A 33 -3.50 9.64 -23.74
N PRO A 34 -4.38 10.61 -24.01
CA PRO A 34 -4.41 11.30 -25.30
C PRO A 34 -3.07 11.91 -25.75
N ASP A 35 -2.22 12.31 -24.80
CA ASP A 35 -0.96 13.02 -25.05
C ASP A 35 0.25 12.45 -24.28
N ALA A 36 0.10 11.24 -23.73
CA ALA A 36 1.16 10.55 -22.99
C ALA A 36 0.99 9.02 -23.03
N SER A 37 2.07 8.29 -22.81
CA SER A 37 2.06 6.83 -22.63
C SER A 37 3.00 6.45 -21.50
N ALA A 38 2.65 5.45 -20.71
CA ALA A 38 3.50 4.94 -19.64
C ALA A 38 3.64 3.43 -19.69
N ILE A 39 4.80 2.94 -19.30
CA ILE A 39 5.08 1.52 -19.10
C ILE A 39 5.38 1.30 -17.62
N PHE A 40 4.74 0.29 -17.05
CA PHE A 40 4.95 -0.16 -15.67
C PHE A 40 5.56 -1.55 -15.66
N VAL A 41 6.72 -1.70 -15.01
CA VAL A 41 7.47 -2.95 -14.91
C VAL A 41 7.89 -3.19 -13.45
N SER A 42 8.06 -4.44 -13.06
CA SER A 42 8.67 -4.76 -11.77
C SER A 42 10.20 -4.71 -11.87
N GLU A 43 10.83 -3.98 -10.96
CA GLU A 43 12.28 -4.08 -10.74
C GLU A 43 12.55 -5.15 -9.70
N TYR A 44 13.46 -6.04 -10.06
CA TYR A 44 13.90 -7.11 -9.22
C TYR A 44 15.31 -6.84 -8.73
N THR A 45 15.54 -7.00 -7.43
CA THR A 45 16.88 -7.00 -6.87
C THR A 45 17.31 -8.44 -6.63
N GLY A 46 18.52 -8.79 -7.07
CA GLY A 46 19.16 -10.05 -6.71
C GLY A 46 20.49 -9.81 -6.02
N GLY A 47 20.71 -10.53 -4.94
CA GLY A 47 22.03 -10.64 -4.32
C GLY A 47 22.98 -11.41 -5.23
N GLU A 48 24.18 -11.71 -4.73
CA GLU A 48 25.29 -12.37 -5.46
C GLU A 48 24.94 -13.74 -6.10
N ASP A 49 23.73 -14.26 -5.92
CA ASP A 49 23.25 -15.56 -6.41
C ASP A 49 22.47 -15.50 -7.75
N ASN A 50 22.42 -14.34 -8.42
CA ASN A 50 21.69 -14.12 -9.68
C ASN A 50 20.16 -14.34 -9.60
N ARG A 51 19.55 -14.35 -8.41
CA ARG A 51 18.09 -14.52 -8.26
C ARG A 51 17.36 -13.21 -7.99
N LEU A 52 16.36 -12.95 -8.80
CA LEU A 52 15.64 -11.68 -8.88
C LEU A 52 14.39 -11.67 -7.97
N TYR A 53 14.37 -10.84 -6.92
CA TYR A 53 13.21 -10.59 -6.05
C TYR A 53 12.58 -9.24 -6.38
N PRO A 54 11.29 -9.17 -6.76
CA PRO A 54 10.67 -7.92 -7.15
C PRO A 54 10.47 -7.05 -5.91
N ILE A 55 11.09 -5.87 -5.87
CA ILE A 55 10.93 -4.95 -4.73
C ILE A 55 10.12 -3.71 -5.08
N THR A 56 10.20 -3.27 -6.34
CA THR A 56 9.56 -2.02 -6.73
C THR A 56 8.87 -2.14 -8.07
N ILE A 57 7.90 -1.27 -8.30
CA ILE A 57 7.26 -1.06 -9.59
C ILE A 57 7.81 0.24 -10.16
N HIS A 58 8.51 0.15 -11.28
CA HIS A 58 8.98 1.28 -12.05
C HIS A 58 7.91 1.70 -13.03
N GLY A 59 7.68 2.99 -13.12
CA GLY A 59 6.88 3.58 -14.16
C GLY A 59 7.76 4.54 -14.96
N GLU A 60 7.72 4.43 -16.28
CA GLU A 60 8.24 5.46 -17.17
C GLU A 60 7.10 5.99 -18.02
N ILE A 61 6.81 7.29 -17.90
CA ILE A 61 5.81 7.99 -18.68
C ILE A 61 6.50 8.95 -19.66
N ARG A 62 5.98 9.03 -20.89
CA ARG A 62 6.48 9.89 -21.97
C ARG A 62 5.33 10.71 -22.53
N GLY A 63 5.55 11.98 -22.83
CA GLY A 63 4.52 12.86 -23.37
C GLY A 63 5.08 14.19 -23.89
N MET A 64 4.24 14.96 -24.56
CA MET A 64 4.58 16.31 -25.04
C MET A 64 4.34 17.34 -23.93
N CYS A 65 5.32 18.20 -23.63
CA CYS A 65 5.22 19.25 -22.60
C CYS A 65 5.90 20.54 -23.04
N GLU A 66 5.60 21.65 -22.37
CA GLU A 66 6.19 22.96 -22.70
C GLU A 66 7.62 23.13 -22.17
N SER A 67 7.96 22.45 -21.08
CA SER A 67 9.27 22.49 -20.43
C SER A 67 9.51 21.25 -19.56
N LEU A 68 10.71 21.14 -18.98
CA LEU A 68 11.01 20.06 -18.02
C LEU A 68 10.15 20.18 -16.75
N GLU A 69 9.95 21.39 -16.22
CA GLU A 69 9.12 21.65 -15.04
C GLU A 69 7.64 21.30 -15.29
N ASP A 70 7.14 21.60 -16.50
CA ASP A 70 5.80 21.18 -16.91
C ASP A 70 5.71 19.65 -17.00
N ALA A 71 6.73 18.99 -17.56
CA ALA A 71 6.81 17.53 -17.57
C ALA A 71 6.78 16.92 -16.17
N GLU A 72 7.56 17.45 -15.21
CA GLU A 72 7.55 16.97 -13.83
C GLU A 72 6.18 17.11 -13.19
N ARG A 73 5.52 18.25 -13.33
CA ARG A 73 4.20 18.48 -12.75
C ARG A 73 3.12 17.62 -13.43
N ARG A 74 3.11 17.56 -14.75
CA ARG A 74 2.02 16.94 -15.53
C ARG A 74 2.16 15.42 -15.54
N LEU A 75 3.34 14.92 -15.89
CA LEU A 75 3.58 13.50 -16.05
C LEU A 75 3.63 12.77 -14.71
N SER A 76 4.13 13.40 -13.63
CA SER A 76 4.09 12.80 -12.28
C SER A 76 2.66 12.54 -11.82
N ASN A 77 1.75 13.51 -12.00
CA ASN A 77 0.35 13.37 -11.61
C ASN A 77 -0.35 12.29 -12.43
N ALA A 78 -0.09 12.22 -13.74
CA ALA A 78 -0.65 11.20 -14.60
C ALA A 78 -0.19 9.79 -14.21
N ILE A 79 1.12 9.58 -14.06
CA ILE A 79 1.66 8.26 -13.72
C ILE A 79 1.31 7.84 -12.28
N ALA A 80 1.25 8.79 -11.33
CA ALA A 80 0.88 8.53 -9.95
C ALA A 80 -0.55 8.00 -9.81
N GLY A 81 -1.46 8.37 -10.73
CA GLY A 81 -2.84 7.90 -10.72
C GLY A 81 -3.01 6.39 -10.93
N VAL A 82 -2.00 5.69 -11.45
CA VAL A 82 -2.07 4.24 -11.73
C VAL A 82 -1.73 3.39 -10.49
N TYR A 83 -0.80 3.85 -9.64
CA TYR A 83 -0.33 3.08 -8.48
C TYR A 83 -1.43 2.70 -7.47
N PRO A 84 -2.43 3.54 -7.16
CA PRO A 84 -3.58 3.14 -6.34
C PRO A 84 -4.40 2.01 -6.95
N ILE A 85 -4.53 1.98 -8.28
CA ILE A 85 -5.27 0.94 -8.98
C ILE A 85 -4.48 -0.38 -8.91
N LEU A 86 -3.15 -0.33 -9.05
CA LEU A 86 -2.30 -1.51 -8.85
C LEU A 86 -2.46 -2.06 -7.42
N ALA A 87 -2.47 -1.19 -6.41
CA ALA A 87 -2.66 -1.61 -5.02
C ALA A 87 -4.01 -2.30 -4.79
N LEU A 88 -5.08 -1.73 -5.36
CA LEU A 88 -6.42 -2.32 -5.31
C LEU A 88 -6.46 -3.69 -6.00
N ALA A 89 -5.91 -3.78 -7.21
CA ALA A 89 -5.86 -5.02 -7.99
C ALA A 89 -5.15 -6.14 -7.24
N GLY A 90 -3.98 -5.87 -6.66
CA GLY A 90 -3.22 -6.85 -5.90
C GLY A 90 -3.65 -7.07 -4.45
N ASN A 91 -4.63 -6.32 -3.93
CA ASN A 91 -4.90 -6.22 -2.49
C ASN A 91 -3.61 -6.05 -1.66
N ALA A 92 -2.71 -5.20 -2.15
CA ALA A 92 -1.34 -5.14 -1.67
C ALA A 92 -0.83 -3.71 -1.69
N ALA A 93 -0.05 -3.38 -0.67
CA ALA A 93 0.48 -2.06 -0.47
C ALA A 93 1.44 -1.71 -1.60
N VAL A 94 1.20 -0.52 -2.15
CA VAL A 94 2.06 0.12 -3.14
C VAL A 94 2.35 1.52 -2.62
N ALA A 95 3.62 1.81 -2.37
CA ALA A 95 4.05 3.08 -1.83
C ALA A 95 3.77 4.23 -2.79
N ASP A 96 3.93 5.45 -2.31
CA ASP A 96 3.94 6.62 -3.18
C ASP A 96 5.10 6.51 -4.19
N PRO A 97 4.87 6.82 -5.47
CA PRO A 97 5.93 6.82 -6.46
C PRO A 97 6.94 7.93 -6.15
N LEU A 98 8.21 7.54 -6.02
CA LEU A 98 9.33 8.44 -5.87
C LEU A 98 9.93 8.75 -7.24
N ALA A 99 10.14 10.03 -7.55
CA ALA A 99 10.82 10.43 -8.78
C ALA A 99 12.24 9.85 -8.85
N LEU A 100 12.65 9.41 -10.04
CA LEU A 100 14.00 8.93 -10.33
C LEU A 100 14.71 9.90 -11.27
N ALA A 101 14.05 10.27 -12.38
CA ALA A 101 14.59 11.17 -13.37
C ALA A 101 13.49 11.80 -14.22
N SER A 102 13.76 12.99 -14.72
CA SER A 102 12.94 13.71 -15.69
C SER A 102 13.86 14.25 -16.78
N TYR A 103 13.56 14.06 -18.06
CA TYR A 103 14.48 14.45 -19.14
C TYR A 103 13.77 14.65 -20.49
N GLY A 104 14.34 15.52 -21.33
CA GLY A 104 13.93 15.66 -22.73
C GLY A 104 14.38 14.47 -23.58
N LEU A 105 13.56 14.05 -24.55
CA LEU A 105 13.80 12.88 -25.40
C LEU A 105 14.51 13.19 -26.73
N ASP A 106 14.46 14.44 -27.21
CA ASP A 106 15.12 14.83 -28.46
C ASP A 106 16.62 15.10 -28.25
N ILE A 107 17.43 14.05 -28.39
CA ILE A 107 18.88 14.13 -28.21
C ILE A 107 19.62 14.75 -29.40
N SER A 108 18.93 15.28 -30.42
CA SER A 108 19.58 16.01 -31.53
C SER A 108 20.26 17.30 -31.05
N SER A 109 19.87 17.79 -29.88
CA SER A 109 20.47 18.92 -29.17
C SER A 109 20.53 18.62 -27.65
N PRO A 110 21.36 19.34 -26.88
CA PRO A 110 21.41 19.17 -25.43
C PRO A 110 20.03 19.39 -24.78
N GLN A 111 19.57 18.41 -24.02
CA GLN A 111 18.27 18.44 -23.33
C GLN A 111 18.42 18.74 -21.84
N PRO A 112 17.44 19.41 -21.22
CA PRO A 112 17.39 19.54 -19.78
C PRO A 112 17.06 18.18 -19.13
N ALA A 113 17.66 17.92 -17.96
CA ALA A 113 17.41 16.72 -17.18
C ALA A 113 17.56 16.97 -15.67
N ILE A 114 16.77 16.27 -14.86
CA ILE A 114 16.84 16.24 -13.40
C ILE A 114 16.94 14.78 -12.96
N PHE A 115 17.79 14.50 -11.98
CA PHE A 115 18.00 13.18 -11.40
C PHE A 115 17.85 13.25 -9.88
N TYR A 116 17.20 12.24 -9.30
CA TYR A 116 16.90 12.19 -7.89
C TYR A 116 17.69 11.08 -7.19
N GLN A 117 18.17 11.37 -5.98
CA GLN A 117 18.73 10.34 -5.11
C GLN A 117 17.60 9.62 -4.38
N THR A 118 17.13 8.53 -4.96
CA THR A 118 16.01 7.75 -4.41
C THR A 118 16.53 6.59 -3.57
N PRO A 119 16.09 6.40 -2.31
CA PRO A 119 16.58 5.34 -1.44
C PRO A 119 16.50 3.98 -2.12
N VAL A 120 17.63 3.25 -2.14
CA VAL A 120 17.70 1.92 -2.73
C VAL A 120 16.91 0.91 -1.91
N ALA A 121 16.35 -0.07 -2.61
CA ALA A 121 15.43 -1.04 -2.06
C ALA A 121 16.08 -2.10 -1.15
N THR A 122 17.38 -1.99 -0.87
CA THR A 122 18.18 -2.99 -0.16
C THR A 122 17.75 -3.25 1.28
N ARG A 123 16.90 -2.40 1.87
CA ARG A 123 16.39 -2.52 3.25
C ARG A 123 14.90 -2.87 3.34
N TRP A 124 14.21 -2.88 2.21
CA TRP A 124 12.78 -3.17 2.15
C TRP A 124 12.63 -4.58 1.63
N PHE A 125 12.24 -5.50 2.51
CA PHE A 125 11.88 -6.83 2.09
C PHE A 125 10.41 -6.77 1.68
N PRO A 126 10.07 -6.85 0.38
CA PRO A 126 8.68 -6.93 -0.01
C PRO A 126 8.16 -8.28 0.50
N PRO A 127 7.04 -8.28 1.23
CA PRO A 127 6.41 -9.52 1.61
C PRO A 127 5.62 -10.08 0.43
N GLY A 128 6.26 -10.90 -0.40
CA GLY A 128 5.54 -11.97 -1.07
C GLY A 128 5.66 -12.04 -2.58
N GLY A 129 5.65 -13.27 -3.08
CA GLY A 129 5.48 -13.60 -4.49
C GLY A 129 4.05 -13.35 -5.00
N ARG A 130 3.35 -12.34 -4.48
CA ARG A 130 2.00 -12.01 -4.95
C ARG A 130 2.12 -11.36 -6.32
N ARG A 131 1.54 -12.05 -7.30
CA ARG A 131 1.55 -11.61 -8.70
C ARG A 131 0.28 -10.84 -9.01
N PHE A 132 0.37 -9.83 -9.86
CA PHE A 132 -0.80 -9.24 -10.48
C PHE A 132 -1.36 -10.19 -11.56
N ASP A 133 -2.68 -10.32 -11.61
CA ASP A 133 -3.35 -10.76 -12.82
C ASP A 133 -3.26 -9.61 -13.84
N LEU A 134 -2.35 -9.73 -14.80
CA LEU A 134 -2.00 -8.65 -15.72
C LEU A 134 -3.21 -8.12 -16.50
N GLU A 135 -4.01 -9.04 -17.05
CA GLU A 135 -5.15 -8.72 -17.90
C GLU A 135 -6.28 -8.07 -17.07
N ALA A 136 -6.62 -8.67 -15.93
CA ALA A 136 -7.67 -8.12 -15.07
C ALA A 136 -7.25 -6.78 -14.44
N THR A 137 -5.97 -6.62 -14.11
CA THR A 137 -5.39 -5.35 -13.62
C THR A 137 -5.47 -4.26 -14.70
N PHE A 138 -5.08 -4.56 -15.94
CA PHE A 138 -5.18 -3.61 -17.04
C PHE A 138 -6.64 -3.23 -17.30
N ALA A 139 -7.55 -4.21 -17.31
CA ALA A 139 -8.99 -3.96 -17.48
C ALA A 139 -9.54 -3.05 -16.36
N LEU A 140 -9.09 -3.21 -15.12
CA LEU A 140 -9.46 -2.33 -14.01
C LEU A 140 -8.94 -0.90 -14.20
N ILE A 141 -7.69 -0.73 -14.67
CA ILE A 141 -7.12 0.59 -15.00
C ILE A 141 -7.99 1.29 -16.05
N CYS A 142 -8.36 0.58 -17.12
CA CYS A 142 -9.24 1.12 -18.15
C CYS A 142 -10.63 1.49 -17.61
N ALA A 143 -11.26 0.60 -16.84
CA ALA A 143 -12.59 0.81 -16.28
C ALA A 143 -12.64 2.07 -15.40
N ILE A 144 -11.69 2.20 -14.47
CA ILE A 144 -11.60 3.38 -13.59
C ILE A 144 -11.28 4.64 -14.41
N GLY A 145 -10.32 4.58 -15.33
CA GLY A 145 -9.89 5.73 -16.14
C GLY A 145 -10.99 6.29 -17.04
N GLN A 146 -11.86 5.41 -17.56
CA GLN A 146 -12.98 5.78 -18.43
C GLN A 146 -14.27 6.11 -17.68
N HIS A 147 -14.32 5.88 -16.35
CA HIS A 147 -15.51 6.15 -15.57
C HIS A 147 -15.85 7.67 -15.60
N PRO A 148 -17.12 8.08 -15.83
CA PRO A 148 -17.50 9.50 -15.89
C PRO A 148 -17.16 10.32 -14.63
N GLN A 149 -17.01 9.62 -13.51
CA GLN A 149 -16.62 10.18 -12.21
C GLN A 149 -15.30 9.59 -11.69
N SER A 150 -14.39 9.26 -12.61
CA SER A 150 -13.09 8.65 -12.32
C SER A 150 -12.35 9.39 -11.19
N ALA A 151 -12.34 10.73 -11.20
CA ALA A 151 -11.67 11.53 -10.17
C ALA A 151 -12.17 11.25 -8.74
N LEU A 152 -13.46 11.00 -8.53
CA LEU A 152 -14.01 10.70 -7.21
C LEU A 152 -13.78 9.23 -6.83
N LEU A 153 -13.87 8.31 -7.79
CA LEU A 153 -13.54 6.90 -7.57
C LEU A 153 -12.06 6.72 -7.21
N LEU A 154 -11.16 7.35 -7.96
CA LEU A 154 -9.72 7.34 -7.72
C LEU A 154 -9.36 7.87 -6.32
N ARG A 155 -10.13 8.82 -5.76
CA ARG A 155 -9.93 9.26 -4.36
C ARG A 155 -10.26 8.15 -3.36
N ALA A 156 -11.33 7.38 -3.58
CA ALA A 156 -11.65 6.25 -2.73
C ALA A 156 -10.57 5.15 -2.85
N VAL A 157 -10.11 4.87 -4.07
CA VAL A 157 -9.03 3.91 -4.34
C VAL A 157 -7.70 4.36 -3.71
N GLU A 158 -7.39 5.65 -3.76
CA GLU A 158 -6.20 6.22 -3.12
C GLU A 158 -6.25 6.09 -1.60
N SER A 159 -7.39 6.36 -0.96
CA SER A 159 -7.55 6.11 0.48
C SER A 159 -7.40 4.62 0.81
N TYR A 160 -7.92 3.72 -0.03
CA TYR A 160 -7.73 2.28 0.14
C TYR A 160 -6.25 1.86 0.01
N ARG A 161 -5.51 2.43 -0.97
CA ARG A 161 -4.05 2.23 -1.08
C ARG A 161 -3.33 2.69 0.19
N ARG A 162 -3.72 3.82 0.79
CA ARG A 162 -3.14 4.29 2.06
C ARG A 162 -3.45 3.34 3.21
N ALA A 163 -4.66 2.79 3.27
CA ALA A 163 -5.02 1.76 4.24
C ALA A 163 -4.07 0.54 4.13
N LEU A 164 -3.81 0.07 2.91
CA LEU A 164 -2.82 -0.98 2.65
C LEU A 164 -1.39 -0.57 3.05
N GLY A 165 -0.98 0.67 2.77
CA GLY A 165 0.33 1.20 3.17
C GLY A 165 0.55 1.14 4.69
N HIS A 166 -0.52 1.29 5.47
CA HIS A 166 -0.52 1.16 6.93
C HIS A 166 -0.87 -0.25 7.43
N TRP A 167 -0.99 -1.24 6.54
CA TRP A 167 -1.35 -2.62 6.87
C TRP A 167 -0.19 -3.39 7.53
N ILE A 168 0.27 -2.88 8.67
CA ILE A 168 1.30 -3.47 9.52
C ILE A 168 0.78 -3.47 10.98
N PRO A 169 1.19 -4.42 11.83
CA PRO A 169 0.62 -4.57 13.18
C PRO A 169 0.61 -3.27 14.00
N GLU A 170 1.69 -2.50 13.92
CA GLU A 170 1.88 -1.26 14.68
C GLU A 170 1.04 -0.09 14.17
N GLN A 171 0.45 -0.19 12.97
CA GLN A 171 -0.28 0.88 12.31
C GLN A 171 -1.71 0.48 11.90
N ARG A 172 -2.24 -0.65 12.40
CA ARG A 172 -3.61 -1.12 12.10
C ARG A 172 -4.69 -0.07 12.36
N LEU A 173 -4.51 0.78 13.37
CA LEU A 173 -5.42 1.90 13.62
C LEU A 173 -5.48 2.86 12.44
N MET A 174 -4.32 3.30 11.93
CA MET A 174 -4.24 4.18 10.75
C MET A 174 -4.77 3.49 9.49
N ALA A 175 -4.51 2.19 9.34
CA ALA A 175 -5.09 1.40 8.24
C ALA A 175 -6.62 1.45 8.27
N GLY A 176 -7.20 1.27 9.46
CA GLY A 176 -8.64 1.37 9.69
C GLY A 176 -9.22 2.75 9.37
N GLU A 177 -8.56 3.83 9.80
CA GLU A 177 -9.01 5.19 9.48
C GLU A 177 -9.03 5.45 7.97
N PHE A 178 -7.94 5.15 7.25
CA PHE A 178 -7.91 5.32 5.80
C PHE A 178 -8.90 4.42 5.07
N LEU A 179 -9.14 3.21 5.58
CA LEU A 179 -10.16 2.30 5.05
C LEU A 179 -11.56 2.89 5.20
N PHE A 180 -11.87 3.46 6.37
CA PHE A 180 -13.16 4.10 6.59
C PHE A 180 -13.34 5.33 5.70
N VAL A 181 -12.29 6.16 5.51
CA VAL A 181 -12.29 7.26 4.54
C VAL A 181 -12.55 6.75 3.12
N ALA A 182 -11.97 5.61 2.73
CA ALA A 182 -12.24 4.99 1.43
C ALA A 182 -13.72 4.59 1.29
N ALA A 183 -14.28 3.93 2.30
CA ALA A 183 -15.69 3.51 2.34
C ALA A 183 -16.65 4.71 2.27
N GLU A 184 -16.37 5.74 3.07
CA GLU A 184 -17.11 7.00 3.11
C GLU A 184 -17.07 7.74 1.77
N THR A 185 -15.92 7.77 1.11
CA THR A 185 -15.73 8.39 -0.21
C THR A 185 -16.46 7.58 -1.29
N LEU A 186 -16.41 6.25 -1.20
CA LEU A 186 -17.12 5.36 -2.11
C LEU A 186 -18.64 5.48 -1.99
N SER A 187 -19.19 5.61 -0.78
CA SER A 187 -20.64 5.84 -0.59
C SER A 187 -21.11 7.13 -1.28
N ARG A 188 -20.29 8.19 -1.22
CA ARG A 188 -20.54 9.45 -1.93
C ARG A 188 -20.46 9.26 -3.44
N PHE A 189 -19.43 8.58 -3.93
CA PHE A 189 -19.30 8.23 -5.35
C PHE A 189 -20.55 7.52 -5.88
N LEU A 190 -21.02 6.50 -5.17
CA LEU A 190 -22.20 5.72 -5.55
C LEU A 190 -23.47 6.60 -5.62
N ILE A 191 -23.67 7.50 -4.66
CA ILE A 191 -24.79 8.46 -4.67
C ILE A 191 -24.71 9.37 -5.89
N GLU A 192 -23.55 9.98 -6.13
CA GLU A 192 -23.37 10.90 -7.26
C GLU A 192 -23.53 10.17 -8.60
N SER A 193 -23.01 8.94 -8.73
CA SER A 193 -23.13 8.10 -9.92
C SER A 193 -24.59 7.73 -10.22
N ARG A 194 -25.32 7.23 -9.22
CA ARG A 194 -26.74 6.88 -9.39
C ARG A 194 -27.61 8.11 -9.68
N ALA A 195 -27.28 9.26 -9.11
CA ALA A 195 -27.96 10.51 -9.42
C ALA A 195 -27.70 10.95 -10.87
N ALA A 196 -26.45 10.89 -11.31
CA ALA A 196 -26.03 11.24 -12.68
C ALA A 196 -26.69 10.34 -13.74
N VAL A 197 -26.71 9.02 -13.53
CA VAL A 197 -27.38 8.06 -14.44
C VAL A 197 -28.88 8.38 -14.61
N ARG A 198 -29.52 8.96 -13.59
CA ARG A 198 -30.93 9.35 -13.60
C ARG A 198 -31.16 10.80 -14.05
N GLY A 199 -30.10 11.58 -14.33
CA GLY A 199 -30.21 12.99 -14.66
C GLY A 199 -30.76 13.85 -13.51
N ILE A 200 -30.53 13.47 -12.26
CA ILE A 200 -30.99 14.20 -11.06
C ILE A 200 -29.82 14.57 -10.16
N THR A 201 -30.07 15.46 -9.19
CA THR A 201 -29.07 15.80 -8.15
C THR A 201 -29.05 14.76 -7.03
N PRO A 202 -27.95 14.61 -6.27
CA PRO A 202 -27.90 13.78 -5.06
C PRO A 202 -29.03 14.07 -4.06
N ASN A 203 -29.40 15.35 -3.88
CA ASN A 203 -30.50 15.75 -3.01
C ASN A 203 -31.86 15.24 -3.53
N ASN A 204 -32.08 15.27 -4.85
CA ASN A 204 -33.29 14.72 -5.45
C ASN A 204 -33.30 13.19 -5.40
N LEU A 205 -32.13 12.54 -5.47
CA LEU A 205 -32.02 11.10 -5.22
C LEU A 205 -32.45 10.77 -3.79
N ALA A 206 -31.98 11.50 -2.77
CA ALA A 206 -32.42 11.30 -1.39
C ALA A 206 -33.94 11.47 -1.23
N ARG A 207 -34.52 12.50 -1.84
CA ARG A 207 -35.98 12.72 -1.85
C ARG A 207 -36.73 11.58 -2.51
N LEU A 208 -36.23 11.05 -3.62
CA LEU A 208 -36.82 9.89 -4.31
C LEU A 208 -36.86 8.64 -3.43
N HIS A 209 -35.87 8.49 -2.54
CA HIS A 209 -35.82 7.42 -1.53
C HIS A 209 -36.58 7.77 -0.23
N ASN A 210 -37.40 8.82 -0.24
CA ASN A 210 -38.15 9.34 0.92
C ASN A 210 -37.26 9.54 2.16
N THR A 211 -36.07 10.09 1.94
CA THR A 211 -35.08 10.26 2.99
C THR A 211 -34.29 11.55 2.83
N ASN A 212 -33.38 11.84 3.76
CA ASN A 212 -32.45 12.95 3.67
C ASN A 212 -31.05 12.48 3.19
N PRO A 213 -30.17 13.37 2.73
CA PRO A 213 -28.87 12.98 2.19
C PRO A 213 -27.99 12.19 3.17
N HIS A 214 -28.05 12.49 4.47
CA HIS A 214 -27.27 11.78 5.49
C HIS A 214 -27.72 10.32 5.60
N VAL A 215 -29.03 10.08 5.74
CA VAL A 215 -29.57 8.72 5.84
C VAL A 215 -29.38 7.95 4.54
N LEU A 216 -29.46 8.59 3.37
CA LEU A 216 -29.12 7.95 2.10
C LEU A 216 -27.66 7.49 2.07
N ARG A 217 -26.72 8.33 2.54
CA ARG A 217 -25.30 8.00 2.63
C ARG A 217 -25.06 6.81 3.56
N SER A 218 -25.65 6.81 4.76
CA SER A 218 -25.54 5.68 5.68
C SER A 218 -26.08 4.38 5.08
N ARG A 219 -27.19 4.44 4.33
CA ARG A 219 -27.73 3.26 3.62
C ARG A 219 -26.77 2.74 2.57
N PHE A 220 -26.22 3.60 1.72
CA PHE A 220 -25.26 3.18 0.68
C PHE A 220 -23.96 2.66 1.30
N LEU A 221 -23.51 3.26 2.39
CA LEU A 221 -22.36 2.77 3.13
C LEU A 221 -22.62 1.34 3.64
N LEU A 222 -23.75 1.11 4.29
CA LEU A 222 -24.11 -0.23 4.78
C LEU A 222 -24.32 -1.23 3.64
N ASP A 223 -25.26 -0.95 2.76
CA ASP A 223 -25.81 -1.92 1.80
C ASP A 223 -24.82 -2.19 0.67
N ASP A 224 -24.20 -1.15 0.12
CA ASP A 224 -23.35 -1.26 -1.07
C ASP A 224 -21.86 -1.38 -0.75
N VAL A 225 -21.37 -0.75 0.33
CA VAL A 225 -19.93 -0.78 0.67
C VAL A 225 -19.60 -1.89 1.67
N PHE A 226 -20.41 -2.04 2.73
CA PHE A 226 -20.24 -3.10 3.73
C PHE A 226 -21.07 -4.35 3.45
N GLY A 227 -21.77 -4.42 2.32
CA GLY A 227 -22.54 -5.61 1.91
C GLY A 227 -23.62 -6.02 2.91
N GLY A 228 -24.19 -5.07 3.66
CA GLY A 228 -25.16 -5.32 4.73
C GLY A 228 -24.54 -5.75 6.07
N ASN A 229 -23.21 -5.78 6.21
CA ASN A 229 -22.53 -6.12 7.46
C ASN A 229 -22.58 -4.93 8.45
N GLN A 230 -23.73 -4.80 9.13
CA GLN A 230 -23.98 -3.74 10.11
C GLN A 230 -22.94 -3.74 11.26
N PRO A 231 -22.59 -4.88 11.89
CA PRO A 231 -21.56 -4.90 12.95
C PRO A 231 -20.21 -4.32 12.51
N ALA A 232 -19.74 -4.67 11.31
CA ALA A 232 -18.48 -4.14 10.78
C ALA A 232 -18.57 -2.63 10.53
N MET A 233 -19.65 -2.16 9.89
CA MET A 233 -19.85 -0.73 9.64
C MET A 233 -19.91 0.07 10.97
N ASP A 234 -20.64 -0.42 11.97
CA ASP A 234 -20.78 0.25 13.26
C ASP A 234 -19.45 0.30 14.01
N ALA A 235 -18.68 -0.79 14.01
CA ALA A 235 -17.37 -0.84 14.65
C ALA A 235 -16.38 0.14 14.00
N MET A 236 -16.29 0.15 12.66
CA MET A 236 -15.43 1.08 11.92
C MET A 236 -15.83 2.54 12.14
N ASN A 237 -17.14 2.84 12.08
CA ASN A 237 -17.66 4.19 12.30
C ASN A 237 -17.45 4.66 13.75
N ALA A 238 -17.68 3.79 14.74
CA ALA A 238 -17.45 4.13 16.15
C ALA A 238 -15.98 4.34 16.45
N ALA A 239 -15.08 3.50 15.90
CA ALA A 239 -13.65 3.66 16.03
C ALA A 239 -13.16 4.98 15.41
N SER A 240 -13.56 5.28 14.17
CA SER A 240 -13.17 6.51 13.48
C SER A 240 -13.67 7.76 14.19
N ASN A 241 -14.94 7.81 14.59
CA ASN A 241 -15.47 8.94 15.39
C ASN A 241 -14.74 9.09 16.73
N GLY A 242 -14.45 7.96 17.42
CA GLY A 242 -13.72 7.94 18.68
C GLY A 242 -12.29 8.47 18.54
N PHE A 243 -11.63 8.14 17.43
CA PHE A 243 -10.29 8.60 17.08
C PHE A 243 -10.27 10.09 16.72
N GLU A 244 -11.14 10.54 15.83
CA GLU A 244 -11.18 11.93 15.33
C GLU A 244 -11.58 12.94 16.41
N HIS A 245 -12.49 12.56 17.31
CA HIS A 245 -13.03 13.46 18.32
C HIS A 245 -12.41 13.29 19.71
N GLY A 246 -11.58 12.26 19.92
CA GLY A 246 -10.82 12.06 21.16
C GLY A 246 -11.66 11.78 22.40
N TYR A 247 -12.90 11.30 22.26
CA TYR A 247 -13.76 10.95 23.40
C TYR A 247 -13.57 9.49 23.87
N MET A 248 -12.83 8.67 23.12
CA MET A 248 -12.49 7.28 23.47
C MET A 248 -11.00 7.15 23.79
N SER A 249 -10.64 6.19 24.64
CA SER A 249 -9.24 5.83 24.82
C SER A 249 -8.69 5.17 23.55
N VAL A 250 -7.39 5.29 23.29
CA VAL A 250 -6.75 4.64 22.14
C VAL A 250 -6.95 3.13 22.15
N ASP A 251 -6.98 2.51 23.34
CA ASP A 251 -7.16 1.07 23.47
C ASP A 251 -8.60 0.64 23.12
N ASP A 252 -9.61 1.43 23.50
CA ASP A 252 -11.01 1.16 23.11
C ASP A 252 -11.20 1.32 21.60
N VAL A 253 -10.62 2.37 21.01
CA VAL A 253 -10.65 2.59 19.55
C VAL A 253 -9.99 1.42 18.83
N ARG A 254 -8.81 0.98 19.29
CA ARG A 254 -8.10 -0.18 18.72
C ARG A 254 -8.94 -1.45 18.82
N GLY A 255 -9.57 -1.71 19.98
CA GLY A 255 -10.41 -2.88 20.19
C GLY A 255 -11.60 -2.95 19.24
N LEU A 256 -12.29 -1.81 19.02
CA LEU A 256 -13.35 -1.72 18.02
C LEU A 256 -12.82 -1.96 16.60
N MET A 257 -11.76 -1.25 16.22
CA MET A 257 -11.20 -1.30 14.87
C MET A 257 -10.70 -2.70 14.51
N GLU A 258 -9.87 -3.31 15.36
CA GLU A 258 -9.25 -4.61 15.08
C GLU A 258 -10.26 -5.73 14.86
N SER A 259 -11.40 -5.68 15.57
CA SER A 259 -12.46 -6.69 15.47
C SER A 259 -13.16 -6.73 14.11
N ALA A 260 -13.14 -5.62 13.35
CA ALA A 260 -13.86 -5.48 12.09
C ALA A 260 -12.93 -5.25 10.88
N LEU A 261 -11.64 -4.96 11.12
CA LEU A 261 -10.76 -4.42 10.09
C LEU A 261 -10.55 -5.36 8.89
N GLU A 262 -10.32 -6.65 9.13
CA GLU A 262 -10.04 -7.63 8.06
C GLU A 262 -11.26 -7.86 7.17
N ASP A 263 -12.42 -8.11 7.76
CA ASP A 263 -13.69 -8.24 7.02
C ASP A 263 -13.99 -6.95 6.24
N SER A 264 -13.78 -5.79 6.88
CA SER A 264 -14.02 -4.48 6.24
C SER A 264 -13.10 -4.26 5.04
N MET A 265 -11.83 -4.70 5.09
CA MET A 265 -10.92 -4.59 3.95
C MET A 265 -11.44 -5.35 2.73
N GLN A 266 -11.96 -6.56 2.92
CA GLN A 266 -12.52 -7.37 1.84
C GLN A 266 -13.80 -6.76 1.28
N LEU A 267 -14.70 -6.30 2.15
CA LEU A 267 -15.96 -5.68 1.76
C LEU A 267 -15.74 -4.40 0.95
N VAL A 268 -14.91 -3.48 1.46
CA VAL A 268 -14.59 -2.22 0.76
C VAL A 268 -13.86 -2.48 -0.55
N ARG A 269 -12.92 -3.44 -0.58
CA ARG A 269 -12.23 -3.83 -1.82
C ARG A 269 -13.19 -4.32 -2.89
N ARG A 270 -14.10 -5.24 -2.52
CA ARG A 270 -15.12 -5.76 -3.42
C ARG A 270 -15.98 -4.62 -3.96
N ALA A 271 -16.48 -3.76 -3.07
CA ALA A 271 -17.30 -2.62 -3.46
C ALA A 271 -16.57 -1.67 -4.41
N LEU A 272 -15.27 -1.39 -4.20
CA LEU A 272 -14.45 -0.57 -5.11
C LEU A 272 -14.34 -1.19 -6.50
N ILE A 273 -14.07 -2.51 -6.58
CA ILE A 273 -13.92 -3.23 -7.86
C ILE A 273 -15.27 -3.27 -8.59
N GLU A 274 -16.36 -3.62 -7.91
CA GLU A 274 -17.70 -3.66 -8.51
C GLU A 274 -18.17 -2.27 -8.98
N SER A 275 -17.85 -1.23 -8.21
CA SER A 275 -18.21 0.17 -8.52
C SER A 275 -17.42 0.76 -9.70
N SER A 276 -16.32 0.12 -10.11
CA SER A 276 -15.50 0.60 -11.23
C SER A 276 -16.15 0.39 -12.60
N GLY A 277 -17.18 -0.45 -12.69
CA GLY A 277 -17.77 -0.87 -13.96
C GLY A 277 -16.95 -1.94 -14.70
N LEU A 278 -15.95 -2.54 -14.03
CA LEU A 278 -15.19 -3.67 -14.54
C LEU A 278 -16.12 -4.84 -14.90
N ALA A 279 -15.85 -5.51 -16.03
CA ALA A 279 -16.60 -6.69 -16.44
C ALA A 279 -16.55 -7.79 -15.35
N SER A 280 -17.65 -8.52 -15.16
CA SER A 280 -17.79 -9.50 -14.09
C SER A 280 -16.69 -10.58 -14.12
N GLU A 281 -16.30 -11.05 -15.30
CA GLU A 281 -15.20 -12.00 -15.49
C GLU A 281 -13.87 -11.48 -14.90
N MET A 282 -13.51 -10.23 -15.22
CA MET A 282 -12.28 -9.62 -14.72
C MET A 282 -12.38 -9.29 -13.23
N SER A 283 -13.55 -8.87 -12.76
CA SER A 283 -13.81 -8.67 -11.33
C SER A 283 -13.61 -9.96 -10.53
N SER A 284 -14.15 -11.09 -11.02
CA SER A 284 -13.98 -12.39 -10.36
C SER A 284 -12.52 -12.83 -10.28
N ARG A 285 -11.70 -12.53 -11.29
CA ARG A 285 -10.25 -12.81 -11.27
C ARG A 285 -9.50 -11.98 -10.21
N LEU A 286 -9.93 -10.74 -9.97
CA LEU A 286 -9.36 -9.90 -8.91
C LEU A 286 -9.89 -10.27 -7.51
N LEU A 287 -11.03 -10.93 -7.41
CA LEU A 287 -11.67 -11.32 -6.14
C LEU A 287 -11.46 -12.81 -5.78
N VAL A 288 -10.43 -13.46 -6.33
CA VAL A 288 -10.05 -14.83 -5.95
C VAL A 288 -9.37 -14.89 -4.58
N GLU A 289 -9.35 -16.07 -3.98
CA GLU A 289 -8.82 -16.36 -2.63
C GLU A 289 -7.36 -15.87 -2.42
N ASP A 290 -6.52 -15.96 -3.47
CA ASP A 290 -5.13 -15.47 -3.41
C ASP A 290 -5.01 -13.97 -3.07
N TYR A 291 -6.08 -13.21 -3.30
CA TYR A 291 -6.21 -11.79 -3.00
C TYR A 291 -7.11 -11.49 -1.79
N ASP A 292 -7.59 -12.48 -1.04
CA ASP A 292 -8.47 -12.22 0.12
C ASP A 292 -7.73 -11.53 1.26
N GLU A 293 -6.47 -11.91 1.49
CA GLU A 293 -5.65 -11.32 2.55
C GLU A 293 -4.95 -10.04 2.06
N PRO A 294 -5.17 -8.87 2.69
CA PRO A 294 -4.41 -7.66 2.40
C PRO A 294 -2.92 -7.81 2.75
N ARG A 295 -2.05 -7.20 1.93
CA ARG A 295 -0.58 -7.22 2.11
C ARG A 295 -0.06 -5.82 2.38
N GLY A 296 0.59 -5.60 3.52
CA GLY A 296 1.26 -4.33 3.83
C GLY A 296 2.70 -4.28 3.33
N LEU A 297 3.32 -3.09 3.40
CA LEU A 297 4.78 -2.94 3.26
C LEU A 297 5.43 -3.11 4.63
N VAL A 298 5.59 -4.36 5.08
CA VAL A 298 6.25 -4.64 6.36
C VAL A 298 7.76 -4.62 6.15
N PRO A 299 8.53 -3.68 6.74
CA PRO A 299 9.98 -3.78 6.74
C PRO A 299 10.39 -5.06 7.50
N ALA A 300 11.52 -5.66 7.16
CA ALA A 300 12.04 -6.77 7.95
C ALA A 300 12.45 -6.25 9.34
N ILE A 301 11.64 -6.54 10.36
CA ILE A 301 11.93 -6.16 11.75
C ILE A 301 12.56 -7.38 12.43
N GLN A 302 13.83 -7.26 12.79
CA GLN A 302 14.51 -8.22 13.64
C GLN A 302 14.05 -8.05 15.09
N PHE A 303 13.81 -9.16 15.77
CA PHE A 303 13.48 -9.14 17.19
C PHE A 303 14.20 -10.27 17.93
N ALA A 304 14.55 -10.00 19.18
CA ALA A 304 14.93 -11.03 20.15
C ALA A 304 13.81 -11.17 21.18
N ARG A 305 13.64 -12.38 21.71
CA ARG A 305 12.80 -12.70 22.86
C ARG A 305 13.68 -13.27 23.95
N GLY A 306 13.38 -12.92 25.19
CA GLY A 306 14.20 -13.30 26.32
C GLY A 306 13.55 -12.92 27.63
N GLN A 307 14.30 -13.14 28.70
CA GLN A 307 13.97 -12.72 30.06
C GLN A 307 15.04 -11.79 30.57
N ILE A 308 14.64 -10.81 31.38
CA ILE A 308 15.55 -9.92 32.09
C ILE A 308 15.40 -10.27 33.56
N GLU A 309 16.52 -10.58 34.22
CA GLU A 309 16.58 -10.97 35.61
C GLU A 309 17.54 -10.07 36.38
N ALA A 310 17.22 -9.81 37.65
CA ALA A 310 18.20 -9.22 38.57
C ALA A 310 19.24 -10.28 38.94
N THR A 311 20.53 -9.91 38.93
CA THR A 311 21.59 -10.79 39.41
C THR A 311 21.49 -11.03 40.92
N ASP A 312 20.91 -10.07 41.66
CA ASP A 312 20.46 -10.23 43.05
C ASP A 312 18.95 -9.96 43.15
N PRO A 313 18.09 -10.99 43.11
CA PRO A 313 16.64 -10.83 43.24
C PRO A 313 16.18 -10.22 44.57
N ALA A 314 17.01 -10.26 45.63
CA ALA A 314 16.67 -9.62 46.90
C ALA A 314 16.83 -8.09 46.85
N HIS A 315 17.62 -7.57 45.91
CA HIS A 315 17.87 -6.14 45.71
C HIS A 315 17.86 -5.79 44.21
N PRO A 316 16.70 -5.90 43.52
CA PRO A 316 16.62 -5.66 42.09
C PRO A 316 16.99 -4.19 41.78
N PRO A 317 17.86 -3.94 40.79
CA PRO A 317 18.18 -2.58 40.38
C PRO A 317 16.96 -1.91 39.74
N ALA A 318 16.85 -0.59 39.87
CA ALA A 318 15.82 0.18 39.18
C ALA A 318 16.09 0.18 37.66
N ILE A 319 15.06 -0.09 36.86
CA ILE A 319 15.14 -0.02 35.39
C ILE A 319 14.60 1.33 34.94
N GLU A 320 15.49 2.22 34.52
CA GLU A 320 15.11 3.51 33.94
C GLU A 320 14.74 3.40 32.45
N MET A 321 14.10 4.42 31.90
CA MET A 321 13.74 4.46 30.49
C MET A 321 15.00 4.43 29.61
N GLY A 322 15.05 3.51 28.64
CA GLY A 322 16.22 3.33 27.77
C GLY A 322 17.40 2.63 28.44
N ALA A 323 17.22 2.08 29.65
CA ALA A 323 18.27 1.36 30.36
C ALA A 323 18.85 0.18 29.57
N ILE A 324 18.00 -0.51 28.81
CA ILE A 324 18.38 -1.65 27.98
C ILE A 324 18.27 -1.24 26.52
N ASP A 325 19.39 -1.25 25.82
CA ASP A 325 19.45 -0.96 24.39
C ASP A 325 20.27 -2.05 23.67
N LEU A 326 19.78 -2.46 22.51
CA LEU A 326 20.34 -3.53 21.69
C LEU A 326 20.61 -2.97 20.30
N GLU A 327 21.87 -3.02 19.89
CA GLU A 327 22.29 -2.65 18.54
C GLU A 327 22.36 -3.89 17.66
N TRP A 328 21.85 -3.75 16.45
CA TRP A 328 21.87 -4.79 15.43
C TRP A 328 22.87 -4.39 14.35
N SER A 329 23.86 -5.24 14.11
CA SER A 329 24.87 -5.06 13.07
C SER A 329 24.97 -6.32 12.20
N GLU A 330 25.67 -6.20 11.07
CA GLU A 330 25.99 -7.34 10.18
C GLU A 330 24.76 -8.15 9.77
N THR A 331 23.65 -7.46 9.49
CA THR A 331 22.43 -8.11 9.04
C THR A 331 22.63 -8.67 7.65
N SER A 332 22.59 -10.00 7.54
CA SER A 332 22.70 -10.73 6.28
C SER A 332 21.42 -11.53 6.06
N ILE A 333 20.92 -11.46 4.83
CA ILE A 333 19.80 -12.27 4.35
C ILE A 333 20.34 -13.10 3.21
N THR A 334 20.36 -14.41 3.39
CA THR A 334 20.73 -15.37 2.35
C THR A 334 19.47 -16.11 1.92
N PRO A 335 18.84 -15.71 0.80
CA PRO A 335 17.69 -16.40 0.28
C PRO A 335 18.09 -17.68 -0.48
N LYS A 336 17.22 -18.68 -0.49
CA LYS A 336 17.39 -19.96 -1.18
C LYS A 336 16.05 -20.42 -1.74
N LEU A 337 15.84 -20.26 -3.05
CA LEU A 337 14.67 -20.76 -3.75
C LEU A 337 14.61 -22.30 -3.69
N ARG A 338 13.44 -22.82 -3.33
CA ARG A 338 13.06 -24.23 -3.40
C ARG A 338 12.49 -24.58 -4.78
N ALA A 339 12.42 -25.88 -5.07
CA ALA A 339 11.92 -26.39 -6.36
C ALA A 339 10.45 -26.02 -6.64
N ASP A 340 9.66 -25.73 -5.60
CA ASP A 340 8.25 -25.32 -5.68
C ASP A 340 8.06 -23.81 -5.88
N GLY A 341 9.15 -23.04 -6.02
CA GLY A 341 9.10 -21.58 -6.16
C GLY A 341 9.02 -20.82 -4.83
N SER A 342 8.93 -21.51 -3.69
CA SER A 342 9.06 -20.88 -2.37
C SER A 342 10.52 -20.51 -2.07
N VAL A 343 10.75 -19.55 -1.17
CA VAL A 343 12.09 -19.05 -0.83
C VAL A 343 12.37 -19.33 0.64
N ASP A 344 13.42 -20.09 0.92
CA ASP A 344 13.99 -20.19 2.26
C ASP A 344 14.86 -18.98 2.54
N LEU A 345 14.68 -18.33 3.68
CA LEU A 345 15.50 -17.21 4.09
C LEU A 345 16.36 -17.67 5.27
N SER A 346 17.68 -17.74 5.08
CA SER A 346 18.63 -17.85 6.19
C SER A 346 19.10 -16.45 6.56
N MET A 347 19.02 -16.10 7.83
CA MET A 347 19.36 -14.77 8.29
C MET A 347 20.39 -14.81 9.40
N GLY A 348 21.42 -13.99 9.24
CA GLY A 348 22.39 -13.68 10.27
C GLY A 348 22.19 -12.26 10.75
N ALA A 349 22.29 -12.03 12.05
CA ALA A 349 22.42 -10.71 12.62
C ALA A 349 23.32 -10.81 13.84
N THR A 350 24.21 -9.85 13.98
CA THR A 350 24.98 -9.68 15.21
C THR A 350 24.19 -8.72 16.09
N MET A 351 23.73 -9.21 17.25
CA MET A 351 23.04 -8.39 18.24
C MET A 351 23.99 -8.11 19.39
N THR A 352 24.24 -6.83 19.67
CA THR A 352 25.12 -6.39 20.74
C THR A 352 24.31 -5.61 21.76
N ALA A 353 24.44 -5.94 23.03
CA ALA A 353 23.85 -5.11 24.08
C ALA A 353 24.69 -3.83 24.23
N VAL A 354 24.11 -2.69 23.89
CA VAL A 354 24.74 -1.37 23.98
C VAL A 354 24.79 -0.92 25.43
N SER A 355 23.68 -1.15 26.15
CA SER A 355 23.59 -0.91 27.59
C SER A 355 22.76 -2.00 28.26
N ILE A 356 23.29 -2.53 29.35
CA ILE A 356 22.55 -3.31 30.34
C ILE A 356 23.00 -2.75 31.69
N PRO A 357 22.10 -2.25 32.54
CA PRO A 357 22.46 -1.75 33.86
C PRO A 357 23.16 -2.80 34.70
N ASP A 358 24.11 -2.36 35.53
CA ASP A 358 24.73 -3.22 36.53
C ASP A 358 23.65 -3.88 37.41
N GLY A 359 23.84 -5.18 37.68
CA GLY A 359 22.89 -5.96 38.47
C GLY A 359 21.75 -6.58 37.66
N LEU A 360 21.74 -6.46 36.32
CA LEU A 360 20.81 -7.16 35.43
C LEU A 360 21.53 -8.17 34.54
N LYS A 361 20.82 -9.25 34.22
CA LYS A 361 21.20 -10.25 33.22
C LYS A 361 20.06 -10.37 32.21
N ILE A 362 20.41 -10.47 30.93
CA ILE A 362 19.46 -10.78 29.86
C ILE A 362 19.73 -12.19 29.37
N ASP A 363 18.70 -13.03 29.41
CA ASP A 363 18.72 -14.37 28.80
C ASP A 363 17.87 -14.35 27.52
N ILE A 364 18.51 -14.56 26.37
CA ILE A 364 17.83 -14.52 25.07
C ILE A 364 17.43 -15.94 24.71
N SER A 365 16.13 -16.21 24.77
CA SER A 365 15.54 -17.52 24.51
C SER A 365 15.06 -17.70 23.07
N GLY A 366 15.04 -16.61 22.29
CA GLY A 366 14.67 -16.68 20.89
C GLY A 366 15.12 -15.46 20.09
N TYR A 367 15.30 -15.68 18.80
CA TYR A 367 15.51 -14.64 17.80
C TYR A 367 14.58 -14.92 16.64
N GLY A 368 14.09 -13.87 15.99
CA GLY A 368 13.23 -14.02 14.84
C GLY A 368 13.06 -12.72 14.09
N ILE A 369 12.28 -12.81 13.02
CA ILE A 369 11.93 -11.66 12.19
C ILE A 369 10.44 -11.58 12.01
N ARG A 370 9.96 -10.35 12.14
CA ARG A 370 8.64 -9.96 11.70
C ARG A 370 8.81 -9.34 10.32
N ALA A 371 8.46 -10.13 9.31
CA ALA A 371 8.20 -9.68 7.96
C ALA A 371 6.87 -10.33 7.54
N ALA A 372 6.10 -9.68 6.68
CA ALA A 372 4.86 -10.30 6.22
C ALA A 372 5.17 -11.58 5.41
N ASN A 373 4.31 -12.59 5.54
CA ASN A 373 4.42 -13.91 4.89
C ASN A 373 5.62 -14.80 5.27
N VAL A 374 6.36 -14.48 6.33
CA VAL A 374 7.40 -15.39 6.82
C VAL A 374 6.80 -16.36 7.84
N VAL A 375 6.67 -17.63 7.45
CA VAL A 375 6.44 -18.72 8.40
C VAL A 375 7.79 -19.13 8.97
N ALA A 376 8.09 -18.68 10.19
CA ALA A 376 9.28 -19.10 10.89
C ALA A 376 9.23 -20.60 11.17
N LYS A 377 10.12 -21.39 10.54
CA LYS A 377 10.41 -22.75 10.98
C LYS A 377 11.50 -22.67 12.05
N ASN A 378 11.14 -22.95 13.29
CA ASN A 378 12.11 -23.09 14.37
C ASN A 378 12.83 -24.43 14.21
N ASP A 379 14.02 -24.42 13.61
CA ASP A 379 14.94 -25.57 13.58
C ASP A 379 15.78 -25.68 14.88
N ASN A 380 15.21 -25.29 16.03
CA ASN A 380 15.84 -25.48 17.35
C ASN A 380 15.74 -26.94 17.83
N SER A 381 16.17 -27.88 16.99
CA SER A 381 16.46 -29.26 17.35
C SER A 381 17.96 -29.53 17.32
N LYS A 382 18.73 -28.70 18.03
CA LYS A 382 20.05 -29.09 18.54
C LYS A 382 20.16 -28.64 20.00
N ALA A 383 19.92 -29.60 20.88
CA ALA A 383 20.32 -29.55 22.29
C ALA A 383 21.84 -29.75 22.40
#